data_AF-A0A0X3P8F9-F1
#
_entry.id   AF-A0A0X3P8F9-F1
#
_cell.length_a   1.000
_cell.length_b   1.000
_cell.length_c   1.000
_cell.angle_alpha   90.00
_cell.angle_beta   90.00
_cell.angle_gamma   90.00
#
_symmetry.space_group_name_H-M   'P 1'
#
loop_
_entity.id
_entity.type
_entity.pdbx_description
1 polymer ?
#
loop_
_entity_poly.entity_id
_entity_poly.type
_entity_poly.pdbx_seq_one_letter_code
_entity_poly.pdbx_strand_id
1 'polypeptide(L)'
;MSPPSSKRQRVESEDNVSREGDQLSENDVGILSYVSIEQRGFSGSLKGRWEDFVVHELESPNHICKLTSIVPIDRENGISNAHETPEDMILPIEIDEVLKEIERETMFEASFPASNDKSERERFHKAIRHNYPSLISRTVDVDNNRFVIVTKASSAKGQKGWERVSKVYDPPKETPYCHFTLYKEGKDTMNALHIIGRMLKINSNTFSYAGTKDKRAITTQRVSVKNISSKRLASLNPRLNGIKVGNFKYLPYSIALGDLYGNRFSVAIRDVVADDSIIHRAIAEWQKQGFINYFGLQRFGHSAQAQTFAIGKQV
;
A
#
# COMPACT_ATOMS: atom_id res chain seq x y z
N MET A 1 30.65 -9.40 -48.68
CA MET A 1 29.82 -9.70 -47.50
C MET A 1 29.87 -8.49 -46.59
N SER A 2 28.78 -7.72 -46.54
CA SER A 2 28.67 -6.49 -45.75
C SER A 2 28.06 -6.80 -44.37
N PRO A 3 28.44 -6.10 -43.29
CA PRO A 3 27.94 -6.39 -41.95
C PRO A 3 26.46 -5.99 -41.79
N PRO A 4 25.70 -6.65 -40.90
CA PRO A 4 24.29 -6.35 -40.71
C PRO A 4 24.08 -4.99 -40.02
N SER A 5 23.17 -4.18 -40.56
CA SER A 5 22.83 -2.86 -40.04
C SER A 5 22.11 -2.97 -38.69
N SER A 6 22.83 -2.66 -37.61
CA SER A 6 22.23 -2.36 -36.32
C SER A 6 21.80 -0.89 -36.31
N LYS A 7 20.48 -0.64 -36.30
CA LYS A 7 19.78 0.50 -35.69
C LYS A 7 18.32 0.50 -36.17
N ARG A 8 17.39 0.12 -35.29
CA ARG A 8 15.98 0.49 -35.46
C ARG A 8 15.90 2.01 -35.33
N GLN A 9 15.34 2.68 -36.34
CA GLN A 9 15.01 4.10 -36.27
C GLN A 9 14.01 4.34 -35.13
N ARG A 10 14.29 5.33 -34.30
CA ARG A 10 13.36 5.85 -33.30
C ARG A 10 12.22 6.51 -34.08
N VAL A 11 11.03 5.92 -34.03
CA VAL A 11 9.80 6.58 -34.50
C VAL A 11 9.66 7.84 -33.66
N GLU A 12 9.73 9.00 -34.31
CA GLU A 12 9.48 10.28 -33.70
C GLU A 12 8.07 10.24 -33.10
N SER A 13 7.97 10.61 -31.83
CA SER A 13 6.70 10.74 -31.12
C SER A 13 5.91 11.85 -31.80
N GLU A 14 4.94 11.47 -32.63
CA GLU A 14 3.97 12.41 -33.16
C GLU A 14 3.34 13.17 -31.99
N ASP A 15 3.46 14.49 -32.10
CA ASP A 15 2.93 15.45 -31.16
C ASP A 15 1.45 15.17 -30.88
N ASN A 16 1.14 15.21 -29.60
CA ASN A 16 -0.17 14.95 -29.01
C ASN A 16 -1.11 16.14 -29.30
N VAL A 17 -1.46 16.34 -30.56
CA VAL A 17 -2.52 17.25 -30.99
C VAL A 17 -3.81 16.44 -30.99
N SER A 18 -4.53 16.46 -29.87
CA SER A 18 -5.88 15.93 -29.78
C SER A 18 -6.77 16.62 -30.80
N ARG A 19 -7.18 15.91 -31.85
CA ARG A 19 -8.16 16.38 -32.83
C ARG A 19 -9.52 16.50 -32.13
N GLU A 20 -10.12 17.68 -32.15
CA GLU A 20 -11.52 17.90 -31.75
C GLU A 20 -12.40 16.93 -32.57
N GLY A 21 -12.95 15.91 -31.91
CA GLY A 21 -13.73 14.84 -32.56
C GLY A 21 -13.46 13.42 -32.04
N ASP A 22 -12.42 13.22 -31.23
CA ASP A 22 -12.04 11.87 -30.77
C ASP A 22 -12.53 11.49 -29.35
N GLN A 23 -13.22 12.41 -28.66
CA GLN A 23 -13.76 12.20 -27.31
C GLN A 23 -15.29 12.21 -27.27
N LEU A 24 -15.88 11.31 -26.48
CA LEU A 24 -17.32 11.25 -26.23
C LEU A 24 -17.83 12.46 -25.45
N SER A 25 -18.98 12.99 -25.86
CA SER A 25 -19.70 14.04 -25.14
C SER A 25 -20.80 13.48 -24.24
N GLU A 26 -21.28 14.29 -23.29
CA GLU A 26 -22.40 13.94 -22.39
C GLU A 26 -23.70 13.64 -23.15
N ASN A 27 -23.95 14.37 -24.24
CA ASN A 27 -25.12 14.16 -25.10
C ASN A 27 -25.08 12.79 -25.78
N ASP A 28 -23.91 12.32 -26.19
CA ASP A 28 -23.75 11.02 -26.87
C ASP A 28 -24.12 9.83 -25.98
N VAL A 29 -24.11 10.03 -24.66
CA VAL A 29 -24.38 9.00 -23.65
C VAL A 29 -25.67 9.25 -22.86
N GLY A 30 -26.50 10.19 -23.31
CA GLY A 30 -27.82 10.46 -22.73
C GLY A 30 -27.81 11.27 -21.42
N ILE A 31 -26.74 12.00 -21.13
CA ILE A 31 -26.68 12.98 -20.03
C ILE A 31 -27.19 14.31 -20.58
N LEU A 32 -28.50 14.55 -20.46
CA LEU A 32 -29.19 15.64 -21.18
C LEU A 32 -29.83 16.69 -20.28
N SER A 33 -29.98 16.40 -18.98
CA SER A 33 -30.81 17.19 -18.08
C SER A 33 -30.08 17.57 -16.81
N TYR A 34 -30.50 18.69 -16.23
CA TYR A 34 -30.11 19.16 -14.89
C TYR A 34 -31.35 19.24 -13.99
N VAL A 35 -31.14 19.13 -12.68
CA VAL A 35 -32.24 19.31 -11.70
C VAL A 35 -32.70 20.76 -11.67
N SER A 36 -31.75 21.69 -11.65
CA SER A 36 -31.99 23.14 -11.59
C SER A 36 -31.96 23.76 -12.98
N ILE A 37 -33.09 23.73 -13.70
CA ILE A 37 -33.19 24.22 -15.08
C ILE A 37 -33.15 25.76 -15.16
N GLU A 38 -33.64 26.44 -14.12
CA GLU A 38 -33.77 27.91 -14.10
C GLU A 38 -32.48 28.63 -13.64
N GLN A 39 -31.48 27.89 -13.14
CA GLN A 39 -30.23 28.47 -12.66
C GLN A 39 -29.19 28.57 -13.78
N ARG A 40 -28.52 29.72 -13.84
CA ARG A 40 -27.37 29.90 -14.73
C ARG A 40 -26.18 29.11 -14.18
N GLY A 41 -25.61 28.24 -15.00
CA GLY A 41 -24.37 27.53 -14.69
C GLY A 41 -23.15 28.46 -14.67
N PHE A 42 -22.04 27.95 -14.14
CA PHE A 42 -20.73 28.61 -14.13
C PHE A 42 -19.64 27.64 -14.57
N SER A 43 -18.50 28.17 -15.01
CA SER A 43 -17.34 27.40 -15.42
C SER A 43 -16.29 27.31 -14.31
N GLY A 44 -15.51 26.24 -14.35
CA GLY A 44 -14.36 26.04 -13.47
C GLY A 44 -13.57 24.80 -13.88
N SER A 45 -12.31 24.75 -13.45
CA SER A 45 -11.38 23.66 -13.70
C SER A 45 -11.48 22.60 -12.61
N LEU A 46 -11.71 21.34 -13.01
CA LEU A 46 -11.75 20.18 -12.11
C LEU A 46 -10.52 19.28 -12.34
N LYS A 47 -9.99 18.67 -11.27
CA LYS A 47 -8.86 17.71 -11.31
C LYS A 47 -7.59 18.32 -11.97
N GLY A 48 -7.38 19.63 -11.84
CA GLY A 48 -6.16 20.31 -12.30
C GLY A 48 -4.91 19.75 -11.61
N ARG A 49 -5.02 19.46 -10.31
CA ARG A 49 -4.05 18.67 -9.56
C ARG A 49 -4.74 17.47 -8.90
N TRP A 50 -3.99 16.44 -8.50
CA TRP A 50 -4.59 15.24 -7.87
C TRP A 50 -5.05 15.53 -6.43
N GLU A 51 -4.51 16.57 -5.81
CA GLU A 51 -4.86 17.10 -4.49
C GLU A 51 -6.22 17.81 -4.50
N ASP A 52 -6.69 18.29 -5.65
CA ASP A 52 -8.00 18.94 -5.79
C ASP A 52 -9.16 17.92 -5.72
N PHE A 53 -8.85 16.62 -5.71
CA PHE A 53 -9.85 15.56 -5.67
C PHE A 53 -9.46 14.52 -4.63
N VAL A 54 -10.03 14.65 -3.43
CA VAL A 54 -9.77 13.75 -2.30
C VAL A 54 -10.97 12.84 -2.10
N VAL A 55 -10.72 11.53 -2.00
CA VAL A 55 -11.74 10.51 -1.80
C VAL A 55 -11.41 9.68 -0.57
N HIS A 56 -12.35 9.63 0.38
CA HIS A 56 -12.27 8.73 1.52
C HIS A 56 -13.37 7.69 1.43
N GLU A 57 -13.02 6.41 1.45
CA GLU A 57 -14.00 5.33 1.58
C GLU A 57 -14.73 5.44 2.92
N LEU A 58 -16.03 5.12 2.92
CA LEU A 58 -16.87 5.05 4.11
C LEU A 58 -17.20 3.59 4.39
N GLU A 59 -16.89 3.12 5.60
CA GLU A 59 -17.35 1.80 6.06
C GLU A 59 -18.79 1.88 6.56
N SER A 60 -19.15 3.01 7.17
CA SER A 60 -20.50 3.34 7.64
C SER A 60 -20.68 4.87 7.57
N PRO A 61 -21.90 5.40 7.78
CA PRO A 61 -22.15 6.85 7.72
C PRO A 61 -21.20 7.68 8.61
N ASN A 62 -20.77 7.11 9.74
CA ASN A 62 -19.92 7.78 10.73
C ASN A 62 -18.46 7.32 10.70
N HIS A 63 -18.11 6.31 9.88
CA HIS A 63 -16.77 5.76 9.82
C HIS A 63 -16.10 6.05 8.48
N ILE A 64 -15.29 7.12 8.49
CA ILE A 64 -14.48 7.54 7.35
C ILE A 64 -13.12 6.84 7.43
N CYS A 65 -12.76 6.14 6.36
CA CYS A 65 -11.44 5.55 6.24
C CYS A 65 -10.39 6.66 6.06
N LYS A 66 -9.68 7.01 7.13
CA LYS A 66 -8.54 7.93 7.11
C LYS A 66 -7.29 7.20 7.58
N LEU A 67 -6.14 7.57 7.01
CA LEU A 67 -4.85 7.11 7.50
C LEU A 67 -4.44 8.02 8.66
N THR A 68 -4.48 7.50 9.89
CA THR A 68 -4.15 8.24 11.12
C THR A 68 -2.94 7.69 11.85
N SER A 69 -2.56 6.44 11.58
CA SER A 69 -1.37 5.82 12.17
C SER A 69 -0.72 4.89 11.15
N ILE A 70 0.60 4.97 11.05
CA ILE A 70 1.43 4.05 10.24
C ILE A 70 2.13 2.99 11.11
N VAL A 71 1.89 3.03 12.42
CA VAL A 71 2.54 2.16 13.41
C VAL A 71 1.95 0.75 13.29
N PRO A 72 2.79 -0.30 13.20
CA PRO A 72 2.31 -1.68 13.19
C PRO A 72 1.65 -2.06 14.52
N ILE A 73 0.95 -3.19 14.54
CA ILE A 73 0.40 -3.74 15.78
C ILE A 73 1.53 -4.44 16.52
N ASP A 74 1.91 -3.90 17.67
CA ASP A 74 2.85 -4.54 18.59
C ASP A 74 2.11 -5.59 19.42
N ARG A 75 2.52 -6.86 19.27
CA ARG A 75 1.98 -7.96 20.06
C ARG A 75 2.50 -8.00 21.50
N GLU A 76 3.47 -7.16 21.83
CA GLU A 76 4.06 -7.13 23.17
C GLU A 76 3.08 -6.58 24.23
N ASN A 77 2.05 -5.84 23.84
CA ASN A 77 1.09 -5.25 24.79
C ASN A 77 -0.16 -6.11 25.08
N GLY A 78 -0.17 -7.38 24.68
CA GLY A 78 -1.22 -8.36 25.02
C GLY A 78 -0.87 -9.30 26.19
N ILE A 79 0.36 -9.23 26.69
CA ILE A 79 0.81 -9.91 27.90
C ILE A 79 1.55 -8.88 28.72
N SER A 80 0.84 -8.08 29.53
CA SER A 80 1.44 -7.41 30.68
C SER A 80 1.72 -8.45 31.76
N ASN A 81 2.58 -9.41 31.44
CA ASN A 81 3.51 -9.89 32.44
C ASN A 81 4.80 -9.18 32.08
N ALA A 82 5.30 -8.38 33.00
CA ALA A 82 6.72 -8.17 33.11
C ALA A 82 7.36 -9.56 33.23
N HIS A 83 7.60 -10.21 32.10
CA HIS A 83 8.55 -11.29 32.04
C HIS A 83 9.89 -10.60 32.15
N GLU A 84 10.42 -10.59 33.37
CA GLU A 84 11.85 -10.57 33.59
C GLU A 84 12.47 -11.40 32.46
N THR A 85 13.23 -10.74 31.58
CA THR A 85 14.07 -11.46 30.62
C THR A 85 14.85 -12.46 31.45
N PRO A 86 14.69 -13.78 31.22
CA PRO A 86 15.45 -14.77 31.97
C PRO A 86 16.92 -14.37 31.91
N GLU A 87 17.64 -14.35 33.04
CA GLU A 87 19.03 -13.87 33.09
C GLU A 87 19.89 -14.49 31.97
N ASP A 88 19.60 -15.73 31.61
CA ASP A 88 20.21 -16.50 30.52
C ASP A 88 20.02 -15.93 29.09
N MET A 89 19.16 -14.92 28.91
CA MET A 89 18.88 -14.26 27.62
C MET A 89 19.49 -12.85 27.52
N ILE A 90 20.13 -12.38 28.60
CA ILE A 90 20.82 -11.08 28.62
C ILE A 90 22.17 -11.24 27.92
N LEU A 91 22.37 -10.47 26.84
CA LEU A 91 23.65 -10.41 26.16
C LEU A 91 24.54 -9.33 26.81
N PRO A 92 25.86 -9.58 26.96
CA PRO A 92 26.80 -8.53 27.35
C PRO A 92 26.68 -7.30 26.44
N ILE A 93 26.78 -6.10 27.03
CA ILE A 93 26.57 -4.82 26.33
C ILE A 93 27.44 -4.71 25.07
N GLU A 94 28.70 -5.13 25.16
CA GLU A 94 29.65 -5.11 24.04
C GLU A 94 29.19 -5.99 22.87
N ILE A 95 28.60 -7.15 23.17
CA ILE A 95 28.06 -8.06 22.15
C ILE A 95 26.78 -7.45 21.55
N ASP A 96 25.93 -6.88 22.40
CA ASP A 96 24.67 -6.25 21.99
C ASP A 96 24.88 -5.09 21.01
N GLU A 97 25.87 -4.22 21.26
CA GLU A 97 26.23 -3.11 20.37
C GLU A 97 26.69 -3.60 18.99
N VAL A 98 27.54 -4.62 18.97
CA VAL A 98 28.05 -5.23 17.74
C VAL A 98 26.93 -5.89 16.94
N LEU A 99 25.96 -6.54 17.60
CA LEU A 99 24.81 -7.15 16.93
C LEU A 99 23.86 -6.10 16.34
N LYS A 100 23.67 -4.95 17.01
CA LYS A 100 22.89 -3.82 16.47
C LYS A 100 23.47 -3.30 15.16
N GLU A 101 24.80 -3.27 15.02
CA GLU A 101 25.46 -2.86 13.78
C GLU A 101 25.19 -3.84 12.63
N ILE A 102 25.16 -5.15 12.90
CA ILE A 102 24.80 -6.16 11.88
C ILE A 102 23.34 -6.01 11.47
N GLU A 103 22.43 -5.79 12.41
CA GLU A 103 21.01 -5.62 12.13
C GLU A 103 20.75 -4.36 11.27
N ARG A 104 21.45 -3.26 11.58
CA ARG A 104 21.44 -1.99 10.83
C ARG A 104 22.18 -2.03 9.50
N GLU A 105 22.78 -3.16 9.14
CA GLU A 105 23.56 -3.35 7.91
C GLU A 105 24.82 -2.46 7.83
N THR A 106 25.32 -1.95 8.95
CA THR A 106 26.60 -1.23 9.00
C THR A 106 27.79 -2.18 9.12
N MET A 107 27.54 -3.44 9.50
CA MET A 107 28.52 -4.52 9.55
C MET A 107 27.97 -5.81 8.95
N PHE A 108 28.79 -6.56 8.22
CA PHE A 108 28.33 -7.76 7.51
C PHE A 108 28.33 -9.03 8.38
N GLU A 109 29.34 -9.19 9.22
CA GLU A 109 29.53 -10.34 10.09
C GLU A 109 30.35 -9.97 11.33
N ALA A 110 30.16 -10.72 12.42
CA ALA A 110 31.02 -10.67 13.59
C ALA A 110 31.35 -12.07 14.08
N SER A 111 32.52 -12.24 14.68
CA SER A 111 32.95 -13.46 15.34
C SER A 111 33.16 -13.23 16.83
N PHE A 112 32.48 -14.02 17.65
CA PHE A 112 32.63 -13.99 19.12
C PHE A 112 33.35 -15.26 19.58
N PRO A 113 34.33 -15.18 20.51
CA PRO A 113 34.89 -16.35 21.16
C PRO A 113 33.78 -17.20 21.80
N ALA A 114 33.85 -18.51 21.65
CA ALA A 114 32.81 -19.42 22.12
C ALA A 114 33.35 -20.40 23.17
N SER A 115 32.54 -20.67 24.19
CA SER A 115 32.85 -21.67 25.20
C SER A 115 32.98 -23.08 24.59
N ASN A 116 33.83 -23.89 25.22
CA ASN A 116 33.95 -25.31 24.92
C ASN A 116 32.76 -26.11 25.45
N ASP A 117 32.03 -25.58 26.43
CA ASP A 117 30.76 -26.16 26.88
C ASP A 117 29.66 -25.93 25.83
N LYS A 118 29.07 -27.05 25.40
CA LYS A 118 27.95 -27.06 24.46
C LYS A 118 26.73 -26.33 25.04
N SER A 119 26.48 -26.44 26.34
CA SER A 119 25.32 -25.84 27.01
C SER A 119 25.40 -24.31 27.02
N GLU A 120 26.54 -23.75 27.42
CA GLU A 120 26.82 -22.31 27.34
C GLU A 120 26.71 -21.76 25.92
N ARG A 121 27.27 -22.48 24.95
CA ARG A 121 27.19 -22.08 23.54
C ARG A 121 25.76 -22.12 23.01
N GLU A 122 24.99 -23.13 23.38
CA GLU A 122 23.57 -23.22 23.02
C GLU A 122 22.75 -22.07 23.63
N ARG A 123 23.04 -21.69 24.89
CA ARG A 123 22.44 -20.50 25.53
C ARG A 123 22.76 -19.23 24.76
N PHE A 124 24.02 -19.01 24.36
CA PHE A 124 24.42 -17.85 23.59
C PHE A 124 23.71 -17.78 22.22
N HIS A 125 23.60 -18.91 21.50
CA HIS A 125 22.82 -18.99 20.27
C HIS A 125 21.33 -18.67 20.49
N LYS A 126 20.75 -19.14 21.60
CA LYS A 126 19.34 -18.85 21.97
C LYS A 126 19.14 -17.36 22.28
N ALA A 127 20.04 -16.75 23.05
CA ALA A 127 19.98 -15.33 23.38
C ALA A 127 20.06 -14.45 22.12
N ILE A 128 20.99 -14.72 21.20
CA ILE A 128 21.07 -14.00 19.92
C ILE A 128 19.78 -14.16 19.13
N ARG A 129 19.24 -15.39 19.03
CA ARG A 129 18.01 -15.65 18.26
C ARG A 129 16.78 -14.98 18.86
N HIS A 130 16.74 -14.85 20.18
CA HIS A 130 15.66 -14.20 20.92
C HIS A 130 15.69 -12.69 20.70
N ASN A 131 16.85 -12.06 20.96
CA ASN A 131 17.01 -10.61 20.90
C ASN A 131 17.11 -10.06 19.47
N TYR A 132 17.68 -10.84 18.54
CA TYR A 132 17.92 -10.44 17.15
C TYR A 132 17.41 -11.49 16.13
N PRO A 133 16.08 -11.58 15.91
CA PRO A 133 15.49 -12.61 15.03
C PRO A 133 15.92 -12.52 13.57
N SER A 134 16.49 -11.39 13.15
CA SER A 134 16.99 -11.13 11.79
C SER A 134 18.40 -11.68 11.57
N LEU A 135 19.09 -12.11 12.63
CA LEU A 135 20.46 -12.61 12.62
C LEU A 135 20.51 -14.12 12.72
N ILE A 136 21.56 -14.70 12.14
CA ILE A 136 21.88 -16.13 12.19
C ILE A 136 23.25 -16.28 12.83
N SER A 137 23.34 -17.16 13.82
CA SER A 137 24.58 -17.51 14.50
C SER A 137 24.97 -18.96 14.20
N ARG A 138 26.25 -19.21 13.94
CA ARG A 138 26.83 -20.55 13.70
C ARG A 138 28.12 -20.75 14.49
N THR A 139 28.36 -21.94 15.02
CA THR A 139 29.66 -22.28 15.62
C THR A 139 30.64 -22.70 14.53
N VAL A 140 31.88 -22.22 14.61
CA VAL A 140 32.99 -22.62 13.74
C VAL A 140 34.23 -22.87 14.60
N ASP A 141 34.96 -23.94 14.30
CA ASP A 141 36.23 -24.28 14.96
C ASP A 141 37.37 -23.89 14.00
N VAL A 142 38.29 -23.04 14.47
CA VAL A 142 39.46 -22.55 13.72
C VAL A 142 40.68 -22.68 14.64
N ASP A 143 41.70 -23.42 14.22
CA ASP A 143 42.97 -23.56 14.95
C ASP A 143 42.80 -23.91 16.44
N ASN A 144 41.98 -24.94 16.74
CA ASN A 144 41.60 -25.36 18.10
C ASN A 144 40.84 -24.33 18.95
N ASN A 145 40.49 -23.17 18.40
CA ASN A 145 39.63 -22.18 19.02
C ASN A 145 38.23 -22.22 18.42
N ARG A 146 37.21 -22.10 19.28
CA ARG A 146 35.80 -22.09 18.86
C ARG A 146 35.28 -20.68 18.81
N PHE A 147 34.53 -20.37 17.76
CA PHE A 147 33.89 -19.07 17.57
C PHE A 147 32.42 -19.23 17.23
N VAL A 148 31.61 -18.25 17.62
CA VAL A 148 30.24 -18.07 17.14
C VAL A 148 30.24 -16.92 16.15
N ILE A 149 30.04 -17.23 14.88
CA ILE A 149 29.94 -16.25 13.80
C ILE A 149 28.47 -15.86 13.65
N VAL A 150 28.19 -14.55 13.67
CA VAL A 150 26.85 -13.97 13.50
C VAL A 150 26.79 -13.17 12.21
N THR A 151 25.74 -13.38 11.43
CA THR A 151 25.51 -12.74 10.11
C THR A 151 24.03 -12.41 9.96
N LYS A 152 23.71 -11.52 9.01
CA LYS A 152 22.32 -11.30 8.61
C LYS A 152 21.78 -12.51 7.84
N ALA A 153 20.54 -12.90 8.12
CA ALA A 153 19.91 -14.05 7.46
C ALA A 153 19.87 -13.94 5.92
N SER A 154 19.83 -12.72 5.38
CA SER A 154 19.88 -12.45 3.94
C SER A 154 21.26 -12.66 3.31
N SER A 155 22.34 -12.61 4.09
CA SER A 155 23.73 -12.71 3.60
C SER A 155 24.30 -14.12 3.67
N ALA A 156 23.66 -15.04 4.39
CA ALA A 156 24.08 -16.43 4.46
C ALA A 156 23.89 -17.14 3.10
N LYS A 157 24.98 -17.32 2.35
CA LYS A 157 25.00 -18.11 1.11
C LYS A 157 24.38 -19.50 1.35
N GLY A 158 23.26 -19.77 0.68
CA GLY A 158 22.75 -21.13 0.48
C GLY A 158 21.53 -21.56 1.30
N GLN A 159 20.95 -20.71 2.15
CA GLN A 159 19.63 -21.01 2.75
C GLN A 159 18.54 -20.15 2.14
N LYS A 160 17.52 -20.82 1.57
CA LYS A 160 16.32 -20.21 0.99
C LYS A 160 15.65 -19.34 2.05
N GLY A 161 15.77 -18.02 1.94
CA GLY A 161 15.24 -17.01 2.87
C GLY A 161 13.70 -16.96 3.02
N TRP A 162 13.01 -18.06 2.71
CA TRP A 162 11.59 -18.25 3.03
C TRP A 162 11.39 -19.08 4.30
N GLU A 163 12.38 -19.86 4.74
CA GLU A 163 12.26 -20.63 5.97
C GLU A 163 12.70 -19.79 7.18
N ARG A 164 11.70 -19.43 7.99
CA ARG A 164 11.81 -18.94 9.38
C ARG A 164 12.08 -17.44 9.54
N VAL A 165 11.19 -16.60 8.99
CA VAL A 165 10.78 -15.44 9.79
C VAL A 165 9.99 -16.00 10.99
N SER A 166 10.36 -15.60 12.20
CA SER A 166 9.72 -16.03 13.45
C SER A 166 8.19 -15.93 13.37
N LYS A 167 7.48 -17.01 13.71
CA LYS A 167 6.00 -17.08 13.84
C LYS A 167 5.41 -16.04 14.80
N VAL A 168 6.26 -15.34 15.57
CA VAL A 168 5.86 -14.33 16.54
C VAL A 168 5.09 -13.17 15.90
N TYR A 169 5.42 -12.80 14.65
CA TYR A 169 4.75 -11.69 13.96
C TYR A 169 3.64 -12.12 13.00
N ASP A 170 3.42 -13.42 12.77
CA ASP A 170 2.35 -13.88 11.87
C ASP A 170 0.97 -13.48 12.42
N PRO A 171 -0.02 -13.11 11.58
CA PRO A 171 -1.37 -12.82 12.04
C PRO A 171 -1.95 -13.92 12.95
N PRO A 172 -2.84 -13.59 13.92
CA PRO A 172 -3.41 -14.62 14.80
C PRO A 172 -4.14 -15.67 13.96
N LYS A 173 -4.17 -16.93 14.42
CA LYS A 173 -4.80 -18.01 13.63
C LYS A 173 -6.29 -17.77 13.45
N GLU A 174 -6.92 -17.22 14.46
CA GLU A 174 -8.34 -16.88 14.52
C GLU A 174 -8.65 -15.64 13.67
N THR A 175 -7.68 -14.75 13.48
CA THR A 175 -7.80 -13.50 12.71
C THR A 175 -6.70 -13.37 11.66
N PRO A 176 -6.69 -14.25 10.63
CA PRO A 176 -5.56 -14.36 9.71
C PRO A 176 -5.46 -13.20 8.70
N TYR A 177 -6.46 -12.32 8.62
CA TYR A 177 -6.48 -11.20 7.69
C TYR A 177 -5.99 -9.92 8.35
N CYS A 178 -4.92 -9.35 7.82
CA CYS A 178 -4.50 -8.00 8.17
C CYS A 178 -5.28 -7.00 7.31
N HIS A 179 -6.16 -6.26 7.96
CA HIS A 179 -6.84 -5.10 7.41
C HIS A 179 -6.00 -3.86 7.65
N PHE A 180 -5.95 -2.97 6.67
CA PHE A 180 -5.22 -1.72 6.72
C PHE A 180 -5.88 -0.66 5.85
N THR A 181 -5.62 0.60 6.16
CA THR A 181 -5.93 1.73 5.29
C THR A 181 -4.82 1.88 4.26
N LEU A 182 -5.19 1.81 2.98
CA LEU A 182 -4.34 2.18 1.85
C LEU A 182 -4.57 3.65 1.52
N TYR A 183 -3.53 4.46 1.65
CA TYR A 183 -3.44 5.81 1.12
C TYR A 183 -2.67 5.77 -0.21
N LYS A 184 -3.17 6.44 -1.25
CA LYS A 184 -2.48 6.56 -2.54
C LYS A 184 -2.71 7.93 -3.18
N GLU A 185 -1.68 8.38 -3.90
CA GLU A 185 -1.62 9.66 -4.61
C GLU A 185 -1.33 9.41 -6.08
N GLY A 186 -2.21 9.87 -6.97
CA GLY A 186 -1.96 9.81 -8.42
C GLY A 186 -1.86 8.38 -8.99
N LYS A 187 -2.39 7.38 -8.28
CA LYS A 187 -2.23 5.96 -8.61
C LYS A 187 -3.56 5.23 -8.66
N ASP A 188 -3.64 4.27 -9.59
CA ASP A 188 -4.71 3.29 -9.61
C ASP A 188 -4.59 2.31 -8.43
N THR A 189 -5.74 1.83 -7.91
CA THR A 189 -5.78 0.91 -6.77
C THR A 189 -5.01 -0.39 -7.06
N MET A 190 -5.23 -1.01 -8.23
CA MET A 190 -4.59 -2.28 -8.58
C MET A 190 -3.08 -2.08 -8.75
N ASN A 191 -2.65 -0.98 -9.37
CA ASN A 191 -1.23 -0.66 -9.50
C ASN A 191 -0.55 -0.46 -8.13
N ALA A 192 -1.20 0.26 -7.21
CA ALA A 192 -0.68 0.45 -5.86
C ALA A 192 -0.50 -0.88 -5.12
N LEU A 193 -1.49 -1.77 -5.20
CA LEU A 193 -1.43 -3.11 -4.59
C LEU A 193 -0.42 -4.02 -5.28
N HIS A 194 -0.21 -3.87 -6.59
CA HIS A 194 0.82 -4.59 -7.33
C HIS A 194 2.23 -4.22 -6.88
N ILE A 195 2.50 -2.93 -6.64
CA ILE A 195 3.78 -2.45 -6.09
C ILE A 195 4.01 -3.06 -4.70
N ILE A 196 3.01 -2.98 -3.81
CA ILE A 196 3.09 -3.56 -2.46
C ILE A 196 3.30 -5.08 -2.55
N GLY A 197 2.55 -5.78 -3.41
CA GLY A 197 2.65 -7.22 -3.62
C GLY A 197 4.04 -7.67 -4.06
N ARG A 198 4.66 -6.97 -5.02
CA ARG A 198 6.04 -7.24 -5.43
C ARG A 198 7.03 -7.11 -4.28
N MET A 199 6.92 -6.05 -3.47
CA MET A 199 7.82 -5.82 -2.34
C MET A 199 7.63 -6.88 -1.24
N LEU A 200 6.42 -7.42 -1.09
CA LEU A 200 6.11 -8.52 -0.17
C LEU A 200 6.39 -9.91 -0.75
N LYS A 201 6.71 -10.01 -2.04
CA LYS A 201 6.84 -11.26 -2.81
C LYS A 201 5.55 -12.11 -2.79
N ILE A 202 4.40 -11.46 -2.93
CA ILE A 202 3.09 -12.11 -3.05
C ILE A 202 2.35 -11.62 -4.31
N ASN A 203 1.34 -12.38 -4.73
CA ASN A 203 0.49 -11.98 -5.84
C ASN A 203 -0.42 -10.81 -5.42
N SER A 204 -0.64 -9.84 -6.32
CA SER A 204 -1.58 -8.73 -6.10
C SER A 204 -3.03 -9.19 -5.88
N ASN A 205 -3.40 -10.35 -6.41
CA ASN A 205 -4.74 -10.93 -6.25
C ASN A 205 -5.00 -11.44 -4.82
N THR A 206 -3.98 -11.47 -3.96
CA THR A 206 -4.13 -11.82 -2.54
C THR A 206 -4.70 -10.65 -1.72
N PHE A 207 -4.67 -9.43 -2.26
CA PHE A 207 -5.31 -8.28 -1.63
C PHE A 207 -6.80 -8.25 -1.98
N SER A 208 -7.64 -7.95 -0.98
CA SER A 208 -9.07 -7.73 -1.16
C SER A 208 -9.44 -6.31 -0.74
N TYR A 209 -10.40 -5.71 -1.42
CA TYR A 209 -10.88 -4.34 -1.21
C TYR A 209 -12.32 -4.21 -1.71
N ALA A 210 -13.04 -3.21 -1.20
CA ALA A 210 -14.47 -3.05 -1.51
C ALA A 210 -14.74 -2.43 -2.89
N GLY A 211 -13.80 -1.64 -3.40
CA GLY A 211 -13.86 -1.11 -4.76
C GLY A 211 -12.60 -0.32 -5.13
N THR A 212 -12.40 -0.13 -6.42
CA THR A 212 -11.31 0.73 -6.93
C THR A 212 -11.64 2.20 -6.69
N LYS A 213 -10.61 3.05 -6.65
CA LYS A 213 -10.73 4.50 -6.44
C LYS A 213 -9.95 5.24 -7.52
N ASP A 214 -10.36 6.47 -7.84
CA ASP A 214 -9.77 7.31 -8.89
C ASP A 214 -8.24 7.32 -8.88
N LYS A 215 -7.65 7.23 -10.08
CA LYS A 215 -6.19 7.40 -10.27
C LYS A 215 -5.76 8.85 -10.07
N ARG A 216 -6.49 9.80 -10.66
CA ARG A 216 -6.20 11.25 -10.57
C ARG A 216 -6.83 11.84 -9.31
N ALA A 217 -6.38 11.38 -8.15
CA ALA A 217 -6.92 11.75 -6.85
C ALA A 217 -5.94 11.40 -5.71
N ILE A 218 -6.17 12.00 -4.54
CA ILE A 218 -5.77 11.45 -3.25
C ILE A 218 -6.87 10.53 -2.78
N THR A 219 -6.56 9.28 -2.45
CA THR A 219 -7.60 8.36 -2.00
C THR A 219 -7.16 7.55 -0.79
N THR A 220 -8.08 7.35 0.16
CA THR A 220 -7.94 6.35 1.22
C THR A 220 -9.05 5.32 1.12
N GLN A 221 -8.67 4.05 1.25
CA GLN A 221 -9.59 2.93 1.21
C GLN A 221 -9.13 1.80 2.10
N ARG A 222 -10.05 0.94 2.53
CA ARG A 222 -9.73 -0.25 3.31
C ARG A 222 -9.28 -1.38 2.39
N VAL A 223 -8.25 -2.09 2.81
CA VAL A 223 -7.69 -3.26 2.13
C VAL A 223 -7.43 -4.35 3.15
N SER A 224 -7.62 -5.62 2.77
CA SER A 224 -7.26 -6.78 3.57
C SER A 224 -6.30 -7.69 2.84
N VAL A 225 -5.41 -8.36 3.57
CA VAL A 225 -4.51 -9.38 3.04
C VAL A 225 -4.34 -10.51 4.04
N LYS A 226 -4.35 -11.76 3.56
CA LYS A 226 -4.25 -12.95 4.41
C LYS A 226 -2.80 -13.29 4.73
N ASN A 227 -2.52 -13.69 5.97
CA ASN A 227 -1.22 -14.22 6.42
C ASN A 227 -0.03 -13.26 6.20
N ILE A 228 -0.28 -11.95 6.21
CA ILE A 228 0.77 -10.92 6.18
C ILE A 228 0.65 -10.09 7.44
N SER A 229 1.76 -9.88 8.13
CA SER A 229 1.79 -9.09 9.36
C SER A 229 1.76 -7.59 9.10
N SER A 230 1.20 -6.85 10.05
CA SER A 230 1.22 -5.39 10.08
C SER A 230 2.64 -4.84 10.04
N LYS A 231 3.60 -5.46 10.74
CA LYS A 231 5.03 -5.09 10.72
C LYS A 231 5.64 -5.20 9.32
N ARG A 232 5.34 -6.29 8.60
CA ARG A 232 5.80 -6.45 7.20
C ARG A 232 5.25 -5.35 6.30
N LEU A 233 3.94 -5.05 6.39
CA LEU A 233 3.33 -3.96 5.62
C LEU A 233 3.92 -2.59 6.00
N ALA A 234 4.03 -2.27 7.28
CA ALA A 234 4.55 -1.00 7.78
C ALA A 234 6.00 -0.74 7.35
N SER A 235 6.84 -1.79 7.33
CA SER A 235 8.24 -1.71 6.88
C SER A 235 8.43 -1.28 5.42
N LEU A 236 7.35 -1.29 4.62
CA LEU A 236 7.39 -0.83 3.23
C LEU A 236 7.25 0.69 3.12
N ASN A 237 6.59 1.34 4.08
CA ASN A 237 6.24 2.76 4.04
C ASN A 237 7.41 3.70 3.66
N PRO A 238 8.66 3.51 4.14
CA PRO A 238 9.78 4.37 3.75
C PRO A 238 10.14 4.29 2.26
N ARG A 239 9.84 3.17 1.61
CA ARG A 239 10.17 2.90 0.19
C ARG A 239 8.98 3.11 -0.75
N LEU A 240 7.80 3.38 -0.20
CA LEU A 240 6.57 3.60 -0.97
C LEU A 240 6.39 5.08 -1.31
N ASN A 241 6.53 5.41 -2.59
CA ASN A 241 6.34 6.78 -3.11
C ASN A 241 4.87 7.05 -3.48
N GLY A 242 4.25 8.06 -2.86
CA GLY A 242 2.83 8.38 -3.01
C GLY A 242 1.88 7.20 -2.72
N ILE A 243 2.31 6.30 -1.84
CA ILE A 243 1.53 5.22 -1.24
C ILE A 243 1.92 5.16 0.24
N LYS A 244 0.94 5.00 1.13
CA LYS A 244 1.17 4.68 2.55
C LYS A 244 0.15 3.64 3.01
N VAL A 245 0.58 2.79 3.95
CA VAL A 245 -0.28 1.78 4.58
C VAL A 245 -0.23 1.95 6.10
N GLY A 246 -1.37 1.74 6.75
CA GLY A 246 -1.47 1.93 8.20
C GLY A 246 -2.84 1.55 8.75
N ASN A 247 -3.16 2.02 9.95
CA ASN A 247 -4.42 1.71 10.65
C ASN A 247 -4.70 0.20 10.69
N PHE A 248 -3.67 -0.57 11.01
CA PHE A 248 -3.71 -2.03 10.92
C PHE A 248 -4.69 -2.61 11.94
N LYS A 249 -5.41 -3.66 11.53
CA LYS A 249 -6.27 -4.50 12.38
C LYS A 249 -6.19 -5.95 11.91
N TYR A 250 -6.29 -6.92 12.82
CA TYR A 250 -6.44 -8.33 12.45
C TYR A 250 -7.89 -8.75 12.59
N LEU A 251 -8.46 -9.33 11.53
CA LEU A 251 -9.86 -9.77 11.49
C LEU A 251 -9.99 -11.19 10.92
N PRO A 252 -11.10 -11.91 11.23
CA PRO A 252 -11.31 -13.28 10.78
C PRO A 252 -11.72 -13.41 9.31
N TYR A 253 -12.13 -12.31 8.67
CA TYR A 253 -12.67 -12.28 7.30
C TYR A 253 -11.88 -11.33 6.40
N SER A 254 -11.95 -11.56 5.08
CA SER A 254 -11.50 -10.61 4.04
C SER A 254 -12.58 -9.58 3.73
N ILE A 255 -12.19 -8.50 3.05
CA ILE A 255 -13.12 -7.53 2.46
C ILE A 255 -13.63 -8.08 1.12
N ALA A 256 -14.94 -8.04 0.87
CA ALA A 256 -15.54 -8.37 -0.42
C ALA A 256 -15.79 -7.12 -1.28
N LEU A 257 -15.92 -7.30 -2.59
CA LEU A 257 -16.34 -6.22 -3.50
C LEU A 257 -17.74 -5.76 -3.12
N GLY A 258 -17.93 -4.45 -2.97
CA GLY A 258 -19.18 -3.86 -2.49
C GLY A 258 -19.25 -3.65 -0.97
N ASP A 259 -18.27 -4.10 -0.17
CA ASP A 259 -18.22 -3.91 1.29
C ASP A 259 -17.80 -2.49 1.71
N LEU A 260 -18.43 -1.47 1.10
CA LEU A 260 -18.33 -0.07 1.48
C LEU A 260 -19.74 0.52 1.58
N TYR A 261 -19.93 1.44 2.52
CA TYR A 261 -21.15 2.24 2.59
C TYR A 261 -21.20 3.28 1.46
N GLY A 262 -20.06 3.89 1.14
CA GLY A 262 -19.97 4.92 0.12
C GLY A 262 -18.62 5.60 0.08
N ASN A 263 -18.56 6.77 -0.53
CA ASN A 263 -17.34 7.57 -0.63
C ASN A 263 -17.63 9.01 -0.22
N ARG A 264 -16.76 9.59 0.60
CA ARG A 264 -16.76 11.02 0.90
C ARG A 264 -15.77 11.72 -0.02
N PHE A 265 -16.30 12.62 -0.83
CA PHE A 265 -15.51 13.45 -1.74
C PHE A 265 -15.23 14.80 -1.10
N SER A 266 -14.01 15.28 -1.26
CA SER A 266 -13.65 16.69 -1.09
C SER A 266 -13.06 17.17 -2.41
N VAL A 267 -13.73 18.14 -3.03
CA VAL A 267 -13.46 18.57 -4.39
C VAL A 267 -13.18 20.06 -4.40
N ALA A 268 -12.05 20.46 -4.97
CA ALA A 268 -11.74 21.84 -5.27
C ALA A 268 -12.01 22.10 -6.76
N ILE A 269 -12.85 23.10 -7.03
CA ILE A 269 -13.07 23.64 -8.36
C ILE A 269 -12.23 24.92 -8.47
N ARG A 270 -11.32 24.96 -9.43
CA ARG A 270 -10.38 26.09 -9.64
C ARG A 270 -10.89 27.00 -10.76
N ASP A 271 -10.28 28.17 -10.88
CA ASP A 271 -10.53 29.12 -11.99
C ASP A 271 -12.02 29.43 -12.20
N VAL A 272 -12.77 29.52 -11.10
CA VAL A 272 -14.21 29.77 -11.14
C VAL A 272 -14.44 31.22 -11.54
N VAL A 273 -15.19 31.43 -12.63
CA VAL A 273 -15.57 32.75 -13.12
C VAL A 273 -17.09 32.90 -13.00
N ALA A 274 -17.54 33.32 -11.82
CA ALA A 274 -18.93 33.63 -11.53
C ALA A 274 -19.05 34.50 -10.26
N ASP A 275 -20.18 35.19 -10.12
CA ASP A 275 -20.51 35.89 -8.88
C ASP A 275 -20.78 34.90 -7.74
N ASP A 276 -20.32 35.22 -6.52
CA ASP A 276 -20.54 34.40 -5.31
C ASP A 276 -22.01 34.03 -5.12
N SER A 277 -22.93 34.93 -5.47
CA SER A 277 -24.37 34.70 -5.37
C SER A 277 -24.87 33.52 -6.21
N ILE A 278 -24.28 33.29 -7.39
CA ILE A 278 -24.60 32.17 -8.29
C ILE A 278 -24.10 30.86 -7.66
N ILE A 279 -22.86 30.89 -7.15
CA ILE A 279 -22.21 29.72 -6.53
C ILE A 279 -22.98 29.26 -5.28
N HIS A 280 -23.28 30.20 -4.38
CA HIS A 280 -24.03 29.90 -3.16
C HIS A 280 -25.42 29.35 -3.44
N ARG A 281 -26.10 29.88 -4.46
CA ARG A 281 -27.43 29.40 -4.84
C ARG A 281 -27.38 27.99 -5.44
N ALA A 282 -26.40 27.70 -6.28
CA ALA A 282 -26.19 26.37 -6.85
C ALA A 282 -25.89 25.33 -5.76
N ILE A 283 -25.03 25.67 -4.79
CA ILE A 283 -24.72 24.78 -3.66
C ILE A 283 -25.96 24.52 -2.79
N ALA A 284 -26.74 25.57 -2.48
CA ALA A 284 -27.94 25.43 -1.64
C ALA A 284 -29.00 24.53 -2.30
N GLU A 285 -29.22 24.67 -3.61
CA GLU A 285 -30.14 23.78 -4.33
C GLU A 285 -29.62 22.36 -4.42
N TRP A 286 -28.33 22.18 -4.72
CA TRP A 286 -27.71 20.86 -4.75
C TRP A 286 -27.83 20.13 -3.41
N GLN A 287 -27.69 20.83 -2.28
CA GLN A 287 -27.90 20.27 -0.95
C GLN A 287 -29.35 19.86 -0.69
N LYS A 288 -30.32 20.60 -1.23
CA LYS A 288 -31.75 20.35 -1.01
C LYS A 288 -32.31 19.26 -1.92
N GLN A 289 -31.92 19.26 -3.19
CA GLN A 289 -32.53 18.42 -4.23
C GLN A 289 -31.62 17.30 -4.71
N GLY A 290 -30.31 17.40 -4.46
CA GLY A 290 -29.33 16.45 -4.96
C GLY A 290 -29.06 16.64 -6.46
N PHE A 291 -28.79 15.54 -7.14
CA PHE A 291 -28.44 15.50 -8.57
C PHE A 291 -29.03 14.25 -9.23
N ILE A 292 -29.12 14.26 -10.56
CA ILE A 292 -29.56 13.08 -11.32
C ILE A 292 -28.45 12.03 -11.31
N ASN A 293 -28.75 10.82 -10.84
CA ASN A 293 -27.78 9.74 -10.68
C ASN A 293 -27.40 9.08 -12.02
N TYR A 294 -26.77 9.83 -12.91
CA TYR A 294 -26.27 9.33 -14.19
C TYR A 294 -25.04 8.43 -14.03
N PHE A 295 -24.86 7.50 -14.97
CA PHE A 295 -23.54 6.96 -15.25
C PHE A 295 -22.71 8.03 -15.98
N GLY A 296 -21.59 8.46 -15.40
CA GLY A 296 -20.72 9.45 -16.05
C GLY A 296 -19.89 8.89 -17.22
N LEU A 297 -19.28 9.78 -18.01
CA LEU A 297 -18.49 9.44 -19.21
C LEU A 297 -17.43 8.35 -18.99
N GLN A 298 -16.82 8.29 -17.80
CA GLN A 298 -15.83 7.26 -17.45
C GLN A 298 -16.36 5.82 -17.65
N ARG A 299 -17.68 5.59 -17.57
CA ARG A 299 -18.30 4.27 -17.77
C ARG A 299 -18.42 3.87 -19.24
N PHE A 300 -18.41 4.84 -20.15
CA PHE A 300 -18.57 4.63 -21.59
C PHE A 300 -17.25 4.60 -22.35
N GLY A 301 -16.14 4.89 -21.65
CA GLY A 301 -14.82 5.07 -22.26
C GLY A 301 -14.56 6.52 -22.65
N HIS A 302 -13.32 6.85 -23.00
CA HIS A 302 -12.95 8.21 -23.43
C HIS A 302 -12.93 8.36 -24.95
N SER A 303 -12.88 7.25 -25.69
CA SER A 303 -12.75 7.27 -27.16
C SER A 303 -14.12 7.22 -27.81
N ALA A 304 -14.36 8.17 -28.73
CA ALA A 304 -15.53 8.17 -29.59
C ALA A 304 -15.56 6.98 -30.57
N GLN A 305 -14.40 6.39 -30.87
CA GLN A 305 -14.26 5.27 -31.81
C GLN A 305 -14.48 3.90 -31.13
N ALA A 306 -14.15 3.77 -29.85
CA ALA A 306 -14.26 2.53 -29.08
C ALA A 306 -15.31 2.66 -27.97
N GLN A 307 -16.56 2.87 -28.38
CA GLN A 307 -17.71 3.04 -27.48
C GLN A 307 -18.06 1.71 -26.80
N THR A 308 -17.87 1.62 -25.48
CA THR A 308 -18.10 0.35 -24.75
C THR A 308 -19.56 -0.12 -24.84
N PHE A 309 -20.52 0.83 -24.89
CA PHE A 309 -21.94 0.52 -25.01
C PHE A 309 -22.32 -0.01 -26.40
N ALA A 310 -21.64 0.43 -27.46
CA ALA A 310 -21.88 -0.07 -28.81
C ALA A 310 -21.42 -1.53 -28.93
N ILE A 311 -20.27 -1.86 -28.36
CA ILE A 311 -19.79 -3.25 -28.25
C ILE A 311 -20.77 -4.08 -27.41
N GLY A 312 -21.17 -3.57 -26.24
CA GLY A 312 -22.10 -4.27 -25.35
C GLY A 312 -23.49 -4.52 -25.96
N LYS A 313 -23.93 -3.71 -26.93
CA LYS A 313 -25.20 -3.92 -27.65
C LYS A 313 -25.11 -5.04 -28.70
N GLN A 314 -23.91 -5.31 -29.23
CA GLN A 314 -23.69 -6.32 -30.28
C GLN A 314 -23.48 -7.73 -29.74
N VAL A 315 -23.12 -7.86 -28.45
CA VAL A 315 -22.93 -9.14 -27.74
C VAL A 315 -24.25 -9.58 -27.13
#